data_AF-A0AAU9D9K7-F1
#
_entry.id   AF-A0AAU9D9K7-F1
#
_cell.length_a   1.000
_cell.length_b   1.000
_cell.length_c   1.000
_cell.angle_alpha   90.00
_cell.angle_beta   90.00
_cell.angle_gamma   90.00
#
_symmetry.space_group_name_H-M   'P 1'
#
loop_
_entity.id
_entity.type
_entity.pdbx_description
1 polymer ?
#
loop_
_entity_poly.entity_id
_entity_poly.type
_entity_poly.pdbx_seq_one_letter_code
_entity_poly.pdbx_strand_id
1 'polypeptide(L)'
;MRKLALFVVGVLLLGACNQKKVESLEGQVDSLRTVLNTNASQIDRLTQEIDNIDNLLDSIEASERIIQLNIQEGKASNSTVDRIKNLNVYLEQAKEKIEALEGQVKKNNRTHAYLVRRLKKQIKEKEEMIAGLKDEVQKLKDENRLLTDKVSQQSEELNSLSGELQQKQEDYESLQSVSQTTKAKLLFEAAGITEELAKKTFFAPKKKKERFRSAYELYEQSLELGYAPAEAKMKSLEKKVKRKK
;
A
#
# COMPACT_ATOMS: atom_id res chain seq x y z
N MET A 1 -20.86 -38.56 105.97
CA MET A 1 -21.38 -38.60 104.58
C MET A 1 -21.87 -37.24 104.06
N ARG A 2 -22.51 -36.37 104.88
CA ARG A 2 -22.96 -35.02 104.45
C ARG A 2 -21.85 -34.03 104.03
N LYS A 3 -20.60 -34.18 104.52
CA LYS A 3 -19.49 -33.28 104.19
C LYS A 3 -18.80 -33.57 102.84
N LEU A 4 -19.00 -34.76 102.25
CA LEU A 4 -18.45 -35.11 100.93
C LEU A 4 -19.31 -34.57 99.78
N ALA A 5 -20.63 -34.46 99.97
CA ALA A 5 -21.55 -33.94 98.95
C ALA A 5 -21.36 -32.45 98.65
N LEU A 6 -20.85 -31.67 99.61
CA LEU A 6 -20.58 -30.23 99.44
C LEU A 6 -19.29 -29.94 98.64
N PHE A 7 -18.34 -30.88 98.60
CA PHE A 7 -17.08 -30.68 97.88
C PHE A 7 -17.20 -30.98 96.37
N VAL A 8 -18.09 -31.90 95.99
CA VAL A 8 -18.33 -32.29 94.58
C VAL A 8 -19.13 -31.22 93.82
N VAL A 9 -20.02 -30.48 94.49
CA VAL A 9 -20.80 -29.39 93.87
C VAL A 9 -19.94 -28.12 93.64
N GLY A 10 -18.91 -27.89 94.46
CA GLY A 10 -17.98 -26.76 94.29
C GLY A 10 -17.05 -26.87 93.08
N VAL A 11 -16.67 -28.09 92.70
CA VAL A 11 -15.77 -28.34 91.54
C VAL A 11 -16.54 -28.28 90.20
N LEU A 12 -17.82 -28.65 90.19
CA LEU A 12 -18.68 -28.57 88.99
C LEU A 12 -19.03 -27.13 88.57
N LEU A 13 -19.02 -26.16 89.49
CA LEU A 13 -19.31 -24.75 89.19
C LEU A 13 -18.11 -23.97 88.61
N LEU A 14 -16.88 -24.49 88.74
CA LEU A 14 -15.68 -23.86 88.17
C LEU A 14 -15.44 -24.23 86.69
N GLY A 15 -16.02 -25.34 86.21
CA GLY A 15 -15.97 -25.72 84.79
C GLY A 15 -16.89 -24.89 83.89
N ALA A 16 -18.05 -24.47 84.42
CA ALA A 16 -19.07 -23.75 83.65
C ALA A 16 -18.67 -22.30 83.27
N CYS A 17 -17.73 -21.69 84.00
CA CYS A 17 -17.25 -20.33 83.71
C CYS A 17 -16.21 -20.29 82.59
N ASN A 18 -15.47 -21.39 82.38
CA ASN A 18 -14.55 -21.53 81.24
C ASN A 18 -15.28 -21.91 79.94
N GLN A 19 -16.41 -22.64 80.02
CA GLN A 19 -17.19 -23.06 78.85
C GLN A 19 -17.65 -21.86 77.98
N LYS A 20 -18.22 -20.82 78.60
CA LYS A 20 -18.68 -19.61 77.88
C LYS A 20 -17.55 -18.83 77.20
N LYS A 21 -16.37 -18.83 77.81
CA LYS A 21 -15.20 -18.14 77.27
C LYS A 21 -14.58 -18.93 76.12
N VAL A 22 -14.58 -20.25 76.21
CA VAL A 22 -14.17 -21.16 75.14
C VAL A 22 -15.13 -21.06 73.95
N GLU A 23 -16.45 -21.15 74.17
CA GLU A 23 -17.46 -20.98 73.10
C GLU A 23 -17.38 -19.60 72.42
N SER A 24 -17.13 -18.53 73.18
CA SER A 24 -16.92 -17.20 72.63
C SER A 24 -15.64 -17.09 71.79
N LEU A 25 -14.55 -17.74 72.23
CA LEU A 25 -13.30 -17.78 71.49
C LEU A 25 -13.41 -18.65 70.23
N GLU A 26 -14.09 -19.79 70.30
CA GLU A 26 -14.40 -20.63 69.13
C GLU A 26 -15.26 -19.88 68.12
N GLY A 27 -16.31 -19.18 68.57
CA GLY A 27 -17.12 -18.33 67.69
C GLY A 27 -16.32 -17.19 67.04
N GLN A 28 -15.34 -16.61 67.74
CA GLN A 28 -14.42 -15.62 67.17
C GLN A 28 -13.47 -16.25 66.16
N VAL A 29 -12.92 -17.43 66.44
CA VAL A 29 -12.04 -18.16 65.50
C VAL A 29 -12.80 -18.54 64.24
N ASP A 30 -14.03 -19.02 64.35
CA ASP A 30 -14.87 -19.38 63.21
C ASP A 30 -15.29 -18.16 62.39
N SER A 31 -15.62 -17.06 63.06
CA SER A 31 -15.85 -15.76 62.41
C SER A 31 -14.61 -15.28 61.66
N LEU A 32 -13.44 -15.30 62.32
CA LEU A 32 -12.17 -14.92 61.72
C LEU A 32 -11.82 -15.82 60.53
N ARG A 33 -12.01 -17.13 60.63
CA ARG A 33 -11.82 -18.08 59.52
C ARG A 33 -12.75 -17.78 58.35
N THR A 34 -14.01 -17.47 58.63
CA THR A 34 -15.00 -17.10 57.59
C THR A 34 -14.58 -15.82 56.88
N VAL A 35 -14.16 -14.80 57.63
CA VAL A 35 -13.66 -13.54 57.08
C VAL A 35 -12.37 -13.75 56.28
N LEU A 36 -11.46 -14.59 56.76
CA LEU A 36 -10.19 -14.89 56.10
C LEU A 36 -10.42 -15.63 54.78
N ASN A 37 -11.27 -16.67 54.78
CA ASN A 37 -11.66 -17.40 53.57
C ASN A 37 -12.38 -16.49 52.55
N THR A 38 -13.28 -15.62 53.03
CA THR A 38 -13.97 -14.64 52.18
C THR A 38 -12.97 -13.66 51.57
N ASN A 39 -12.03 -13.13 52.35
CA ASN A 39 -10.99 -12.23 51.85
C ASN A 39 -10.04 -12.93 50.88
N ALA A 40 -9.64 -14.18 51.13
CA ALA A 40 -8.82 -14.97 50.22
C ALA A 40 -9.51 -15.15 48.86
N SER A 41 -10.79 -15.54 48.85
CA SER A 41 -11.57 -15.69 47.62
C SER A 41 -11.75 -14.37 46.86
N GLN A 42 -11.80 -13.23 47.56
CA GLN A 42 -11.84 -11.90 46.93
C GLN A 42 -10.49 -11.56 46.28
N ILE A 43 -9.37 -11.91 46.93
CA ILE A 43 -8.04 -11.71 46.36
C ILE A 43 -7.86 -12.55 45.10
N ASP A 44 -8.25 -13.83 45.13
CA ASP A 44 -8.14 -14.71 43.96
C ASP A 44 -8.90 -14.17 42.75
N ARG A 45 -10.12 -13.63 42.96
CA ARG A 45 -10.91 -13.00 41.90
C ARG A 45 -10.24 -11.74 41.34
N LEU A 46 -9.69 -10.91 42.22
CA LEU A 46 -8.96 -9.70 41.79
C LEU A 46 -7.74 -10.08 40.95
N THR A 47 -6.97 -11.09 41.37
CA THR A 47 -5.82 -11.60 40.62
C THR A 47 -6.23 -12.12 39.24
N GLN A 48 -7.33 -12.90 39.16
CA GLN A 48 -7.83 -13.37 37.86
C GLN A 48 -8.24 -12.23 36.92
N GLU A 49 -8.87 -11.17 37.43
CA GLU A 49 -9.21 -10.00 36.60
C GLU A 49 -7.96 -9.25 36.12
N ILE A 50 -6.94 -9.12 36.98
CA ILE A 50 -5.64 -8.57 36.59
C ILE A 50 -5.01 -9.39 35.47
N ASP A 51 -4.95 -10.72 35.61
CA ASP A 51 -4.38 -11.61 34.59
C ASP A 51 -5.13 -11.48 33.26
N ASN A 52 -6.46 -11.33 33.31
CA ASN A 52 -7.27 -11.09 32.12
C ASN A 52 -6.93 -9.75 31.44
N ILE A 53 -6.72 -8.69 32.22
CA ILE A 53 -6.30 -7.38 31.70
C ILE A 53 -4.91 -7.48 31.07
N ASP A 54 -3.97 -8.15 31.73
CA ASP A 54 -2.61 -8.35 31.21
C ASP A 54 -2.63 -9.12 29.87
N ASN A 55 -3.44 -10.17 29.75
CA ASN A 55 -3.61 -10.89 28.47
C ASN A 55 -4.18 -10.01 27.34
N LEU A 56 -5.08 -9.08 27.67
CA LEU A 56 -5.61 -8.11 26.71
C LEU A 56 -4.53 -7.12 26.29
N LEU A 57 -3.72 -6.63 27.23
CA LEU A 57 -2.59 -5.73 26.95
C LEU A 57 -1.52 -6.41 26.08
N ASP A 58 -1.22 -7.68 26.32
CA ASP A 58 -0.31 -8.47 25.48
C ASP A 58 -0.85 -8.65 24.06
N SER A 59 -2.17 -8.89 23.93
CA SER A 59 -2.85 -8.99 22.64
C SER A 59 -2.82 -7.66 21.87
N ILE A 60 -2.93 -6.54 22.59
CA ILE A 60 -2.76 -5.19 22.05
C ILE A 60 -1.33 -5.02 21.53
N GLU A 61 -0.32 -5.35 22.34
CA GLU A 61 1.08 -5.20 21.94
C GLU A 61 1.46 -6.08 20.74
N ALA A 62 0.98 -7.31 20.68
CA ALA A 62 1.20 -8.20 19.54
C ALA A 62 0.59 -7.62 18.25
N SER A 63 -0.62 -7.07 18.35
CA SER A 63 -1.31 -6.47 17.20
C SER A 63 -0.63 -5.17 16.75
N GLU A 64 -0.19 -4.34 17.71
CA GLU A 64 0.59 -3.13 17.48
C GLU A 64 1.85 -3.40 16.67
N ARG A 65 2.67 -4.37 17.08
CA ARG A 65 3.93 -4.71 16.39
C ARG A 65 3.69 -5.06 14.92
N ILE A 66 2.63 -5.80 14.63
CA ILE A 66 2.28 -6.18 13.26
C ILE A 66 1.81 -4.95 12.46
N ILE A 67 1.03 -4.06 13.07
CA ILE A 67 0.59 -2.81 12.41
C ILE A 67 1.81 -1.94 12.08
N GLN A 68 2.73 -1.75 13.02
CA GLN A 68 3.95 -0.96 12.80
C GLN A 68 4.80 -1.53 11.68
N LEU A 69 4.99 -2.86 11.63
CA LEU A 69 5.69 -3.52 10.53
C LEU A 69 4.98 -3.27 9.19
N ASN A 70 3.65 -3.41 9.13
CA ASN A 70 2.90 -3.15 7.91
C ASN A 70 3.01 -1.69 7.46
N ILE A 71 3.01 -0.74 8.39
CA ILE A 71 3.19 0.69 8.10
C ILE A 71 4.59 0.95 7.54
N GLN A 72 5.63 0.42 8.19
CA GLN A 72 7.02 0.56 7.76
C GLN A 72 7.26 -0.03 6.36
N GLU A 73 6.60 -1.14 6.04
CA GLU A 73 6.65 -1.77 4.72
C GLU A 73 5.76 -1.06 3.68
N GLY A 74 5.03 -0.01 4.06
CA GLY A 74 4.06 0.68 3.19
C GLY A 74 2.82 -0.15 2.85
N LYS A 75 2.59 -1.26 3.56
CA LYS A 75 1.48 -2.21 3.38
C LYS A 75 0.29 -1.88 4.27
N ALA A 76 -0.10 -0.60 4.34
CA ALA A 76 -1.31 -0.15 5.03
C ALA A 76 -2.57 -0.63 4.29
N SER A 77 -2.87 -1.92 4.43
CA SER A 77 -3.96 -2.62 3.76
C SER A 77 -5.22 -2.66 4.62
N ASN A 78 -6.31 -3.21 4.07
CA ASN A 78 -7.54 -3.47 4.83
C ASN A 78 -7.28 -4.33 6.08
N SER A 79 -6.33 -5.26 6.02
CA SER A 79 -5.95 -6.08 7.19
C SER A 79 -5.36 -5.25 8.34
N THR A 80 -4.64 -4.17 8.04
CA THR A 80 -4.10 -3.24 9.05
C THR A 80 -5.23 -2.44 9.69
N VAL A 81 -6.21 -1.99 8.89
CA VAL A 81 -7.40 -1.28 9.40
C VAL A 81 -8.22 -2.18 10.32
N ASP A 82 -8.42 -3.44 9.95
CA ASP A 82 -9.18 -4.38 10.78
C ASP A 82 -8.45 -4.73 12.08
N ARG A 83 -7.11 -4.81 12.05
CA ARG A 83 -6.29 -4.93 13.27
C ARG A 83 -6.45 -3.72 14.19
N ILE A 84 -6.48 -2.49 13.66
CA ILE A 84 -6.74 -1.29 14.47
C ILE A 84 -8.16 -1.33 15.08
N LYS A 85 -9.17 -1.82 14.36
CA LYS A 85 -10.51 -2.01 14.94
C LYS A 85 -10.47 -3.01 16.10
N ASN A 86 -9.79 -4.14 15.92
CA ASN A 86 -9.64 -5.16 16.97
C ASN A 86 -8.88 -4.61 18.19
N LEU A 87 -7.86 -3.78 17.97
CA LEU A 87 -7.17 -3.06 19.05
C LEU A 87 -8.13 -2.21 19.89
N ASN A 88 -9.03 -1.46 19.25
CA ASN A 88 -10.04 -0.68 19.96
C ASN A 88 -10.97 -1.59 20.78
N VAL A 89 -11.37 -2.74 20.24
CA VAL A 89 -12.21 -3.70 21.01
C VAL A 89 -11.49 -4.21 22.26
N TYR A 90 -10.22 -4.63 22.14
CA TYR A 90 -9.44 -5.09 23.30
C TYR A 90 -9.21 -3.98 24.32
N LEU A 91 -9.01 -2.75 23.84
CA LEU A 91 -8.81 -1.58 24.68
C LEU A 91 -10.06 -1.25 25.50
N GLU A 92 -11.23 -1.26 24.87
CA GLU A 92 -12.51 -1.05 25.57
C GLU A 92 -12.78 -2.17 26.57
N GLN A 93 -12.54 -3.43 26.21
CA GLN A 93 -12.67 -4.56 27.15
C GLN A 93 -11.73 -4.41 28.37
N ALA A 94 -10.50 -3.97 28.15
CA ALA A 94 -9.54 -3.75 29.23
C ALA A 94 -9.94 -2.58 30.13
N LYS A 95 -10.49 -1.49 29.56
CA LYS A 95 -11.05 -0.37 30.32
C LYS A 95 -12.21 -0.81 31.21
N GLU A 96 -13.19 -1.50 30.64
CA GLU A 96 -14.36 -2.00 31.39
C GLU A 96 -13.91 -2.88 32.56
N LYS A 97 -12.95 -3.78 32.33
CA LYS A 97 -12.39 -4.63 33.40
C LYS A 97 -11.65 -3.84 34.47
N ILE A 98 -10.88 -2.82 34.09
CA ILE A 98 -10.18 -1.95 35.04
C ILE A 98 -11.16 -1.12 35.88
N GLU A 99 -12.24 -0.62 35.29
CA GLU A 99 -13.29 0.10 36.02
C GLU A 99 -14.00 -0.83 37.02
N ALA A 100 -14.31 -2.06 36.61
CA ALA A 100 -14.84 -3.07 37.51
C ALA A 100 -13.86 -3.42 38.65
N LEU A 101 -12.56 -3.54 38.33
CA LEU A 101 -11.49 -3.77 39.30
C LEU A 101 -11.36 -2.61 40.30
N GLU A 102 -11.47 -1.35 39.83
CA GLU A 102 -11.48 -0.15 40.67
C GLU A 102 -12.60 -0.18 41.71
N GLY A 103 -13.80 -0.59 41.31
CA GLY A 103 -14.94 -0.71 42.22
C GLY A 103 -14.76 -1.79 43.29
N GLN A 104 -13.99 -2.84 42.99
CA GLN A 104 -13.76 -3.98 43.90
C GLN A 104 -12.58 -3.77 44.84
N VAL A 105 -11.62 -2.90 44.49
CA VAL A 105 -10.44 -2.63 45.33
C VAL A 105 -10.83 -1.78 46.54
N LYS A 106 -10.85 -2.40 47.72
CA LYS A 106 -11.02 -1.69 49.00
C LYS A 106 -9.89 -0.66 49.19
N LYS A 107 -10.23 0.55 49.65
CA LYS A 107 -9.28 1.67 49.92
C LYS A 107 -8.05 1.29 50.76
N ASN A 108 -8.14 0.21 51.54
CA ASN A 108 -7.08 -0.21 52.47
C ASN A 108 -6.06 -1.19 51.84
N ASN A 109 -6.32 -1.70 50.63
CA ASN A 109 -5.42 -2.62 49.93
C ASN A 109 -4.49 -1.85 48.97
N ARG A 110 -3.40 -1.31 49.53
CA ARG A 110 -2.45 -0.43 48.82
C ARG A 110 -1.85 -1.07 47.56
N THR A 111 -1.57 -2.37 47.58
CA THR A 111 -0.95 -3.09 46.46
C THR A 111 -1.87 -3.13 45.24
N HIS A 112 -3.14 -3.51 45.44
CA HIS A 112 -4.10 -3.59 44.34
C HIS A 112 -4.44 -2.19 43.81
N ALA A 113 -4.56 -1.20 44.69
CA ALA A 113 -4.78 0.19 44.29
C ALA A 113 -3.61 0.78 43.49
N TYR A 114 -2.38 0.34 43.75
CA TYR A 114 -1.22 0.71 42.93
C TYR A 114 -1.27 0.05 41.54
N LEU A 115 -1.57 -1.25 41.49
CA LEU A 115 -1.62 -1.99 40.24
C LEU A 115 -2.71 -1.48 39.31
N VAL A 116 -3.91 -1.23 39.82
CA VAL A 116 -5.01 -0.57 39.09
C VAL A 116 -4.55 0.74 38.45
N ARG A 117 -3.87 1.60 39.23
CA ARG A 117 -3.34 2.88 38.72
C ARG A 117 -2.30 2.66 37.62
N ARG A 118 -1.46 1.64 37.73
CA ARG A 118 -0.50 1.26 36.68
C ARG A 118 -1.23 0.84 35.40
N LEU A 119 -2.22 -0.06 35.52
CA LEU A 119 -3.01 -0.54 34.39
C LEU A 119 -3.75 0.60 33.67
N LYS A 120 -4.33 1.55 34.43
CA LYS A 120 -4.95 2.76 33.84
C LYS A 120 -3.95 3.60 33.05
N LYS A 121 -2.73 3.75 33.58
CA LYS A 121 -1.66 4.47 32.87
C LYS A 121 -1.32 3.74 31.56
N GLN A 122 -1.16 2.42 31.61
CA GLN A 122 -0.85 1.62 30.42
C GLN A 122 -1.96 1.71 29.37
N ILE A 123 -3.23 1.66 29.76
CA ILE A 123 -4.35 1.85 28.84
C ILE A 123 -4.31 3.21 28.17
N LYS A 124 -4.07 4.27 28.95
CA LYS A 124 -3.97 5.62 28.38
C LYS A 124 -2.84 5.74 27.36
N GLU A 125 -1.67 5.16 27.67
CA GLU A 125 -0.54 5.10 26.72
C GLU A 125 -0.92 4.33 25.44
N LYS A 126 -1.66 3.23 25.57
CA LYS A 126 -2.14 2.44 24.42
C LYS A 126 -3.22 3.17 23.61
N GLU A 127 -4.10 3.95 24.24
CA GLU A 127 -5.08 4.81 23.57
C GLU A 127 -4.41 5.85 22.67
N GLU A 128 -3.44 6.58 23.23
CA GLU A 128 -2.68 7.60 22.50
C GLU A 128 -1.94 6.99 21.31
N MET A 129 -1.36 5.80 21.50
CA MET A 129 -0.68 5.08 20.43
C MET A 129 -1.64 4.55 19.35
N ILE A 130 -2.79 3.98 19.71
CA ILE A 130 -3.80 3.55 18.74
C ILE A 130 -4.32 4.73 17.90
N ALA A 131 -4.50 5.90 18.51
CA ALA A 131 -4.85 7.11 17.80
C ALA A 131 -3.75 7.50 16.78
N GLY A 132 -2.48 7.48 17.19
CA GLY A 132 -1.35 7.73 16.29
C GLY A 132 -1.27 6.74 15.11
N LEU A 133 -1.44 5.44 15.37
CA LEU A 133 -1.48 4.42 14.32
C LEU A 133 -2.62 4.64 13.33
N LYS A 134 -3.78 5.09 13.81
CA LYS A 134 -4.94 5.40 12.95
C LYS A 134 -4.64 6.57 12.02
N ASP A 135 -4.02 7.62 12.55
CA ASP A 135 -3.64 8.80 11.76
C ASP A 135 -2.59 8.44 10.71
N GLU A 136 -1.59 7.64 11.07
CA GLU A 136 -0.54 7.20 10.15
C GLU A 136 -1.08 6.30 9.03
N VAL A 137 -1.96 5.34 9.36
CA VAL A 137 -2.64 4.52 8.36
C VAL A 137 -3.51 5.38 7.43
N GLN A 138 -4.21 6.37 7.97
CA GLN A 138 -5.03 7.27 7.15
C GLN A 138 -4.15 8.07 6.18
N LYS A 139 -3.04 8.64 6.67
CA LYS A 139 -2.07 9.35 5.85
C LYS A 139 -1.52 8.48 4.72
N LEU A 140 -1.12 7.24 5.02
CA LEU A 140 -0.64 6.29 3.99
C LEU A 140 -1.71 5.93 2.97
N LYS A 141 -2.99 5.87 3.36
CA LYS A 141 -4.09 5.63 2.41
C LYS A 141 -4.31 6.81 1.49
N ASP A 142 -4.23 8.03 2.01
CA ASP A 142 -4.37 9.25 1.22
C ASP A 142 -3.19 9.42 0.26
N GLU A 143 -1.96 9.16 0.71
CA GLU A 143 -0.77 9.13 -0.15
C GLU A 143 -0.89 8.08 -1.26
N ASN A 144 -1.34 6.87 -0.95
CA ASN A 144 -1.55 5.83 -1.96
C ASN A 144 -2.62 6.23 -2.99
N ARG A 145 -3.70 6.90 -2.56
CA ARG A 145 -4.71 7.41 -3.48
C ARG A 145 -4.13 8.46 -4.41
N LEU A 146 -3.39 9.44 -3.87
CA LEU A 146 -2.73 10.47 -4.68
C LEU A 146 -1.75 9.87 -5.68
N LEU A 147 -0.97 8.87 -5.28
CA LEU A 147 -0.05 8.16 -6.18
C LEU A 147 -0.81 7.40 -7.26
N THR A 148 -1.93 6.75 -6.92
CA THR A 148 -2.79 6.06 -7.88
C THR A 148 -3.35 7.03 -8.93
N ASP A 149 -3.88 8.16 -8.47
CA ASP A 149 -4.42 9.21 -9.35
C ASP A 149 -3.33 9.76 -10.28
N LYS A 150 -2.12 9.99 -9.76
CA LYS A 150 -0.97 10.43 -10.55
C LYS A 150 -0.54 9.40 -11.60
N VAL A 151 -0.49 8.11 -11.24
CA VAL A 151 -0.18 7.04 -12.20
C VAL A 151 -1.24 6.95 -13.30
N SER A 152 -2.52 7.12 -12.96
CA SER A 152 -3.60 7.16 -13.96
C SER A 152 -3.42 8.32 -14.94
N GLN A 153 -3.17 9.53 -14.42
CA GLN A 153 -2.92 10.72 -15.24
C GLN A 153 -1.72 10.53 -16.17
N GLN A 154 -0.61 10.01 -15.64
CA GLN A 154 0.59 9.73 -16.45
C GLN A 154 0.34 8.67 -17.52
N SER A 155 -0.48 7.65 -17.21
CA SER A 155 -0.86 6.64 -18.20
C SER A 155 -1.72 7.23 -19.32
N GLU A 156 -2.65 8.13 -19.00
CA GLU A 156 -3.46 8.83 -20.00
C GLU A 156 -2.61 9.74 -20.90
N GLU A 157 -1.68 10.50 -20.30
CA GLU A 157 -0.73 11.35 -21.03
C GLU A 157 0.15 10.53 -21.97
N LEU A 158 0.70 9.40 -21.50
CA LEU A 158 1.51 8.50 -22.31
C LEU A 158 0.73 7.92 -23.50
N ASN A 159 -0.53 7.54 -23.28
CA ASN A 159 -1.38 7.02 -24.35
C ASN A 159 -1.68 8.11 -25.41
N SER A 160 -1.95 9.34 -24.98
CA SER A 160 -2.14 10.48 -25.88
C SER A 160 -0.88 10.74 -26.71
N LEU A 161 0.27 10.84 -26.05
CA LEU A 161 1.55 11.11 -26.71
C LEU A 161 1.95 9.99 -27.67
N SER A 162 1.68 8.72 -27.31
CA SER A 162 1.90 7.58 -28.19
C SER A 162 1.02 7.67 -29.45
N GLY A 163 -0.23 8.10 -29.31
CA GLY A 163 -1.13 8.31 -30.46
C GLY A 163 -0.65 9.44 -31.37
N GLU A 164 -0.24 10.57 -30.80
CA GLU A 164 0.35 11.68 -31.56
C GLU A 164 1.63 11.26 -32.30
N LEU A 165 2.50 10.49 -31.65
CA LEU A 165 3.74 10.01 -32.24
C LEU A 165 3.46 9.08 -33.42
N GLN A 166 2.48 8.19 -33.30
CA GLN A 166 2.05 7.33 -34.40
C GLN A 166 1.53 8.17 -35.58
N GLN A 167 0.67 9.16 -35.33
CA GLN A 167 0.17 10.03 -36.38
C GLN A 167 1.29 10.80 -37.07
N LYS A 168 2.27 11.33 -36.31
CA LYS A 168 3.43 12.02 -36.87
C LYS A 168 4.32 11.10 -37.70
N GLN A 169 4.45 9.83 -37.32
CA GLN A 169 5.17 8.82 -38.09
C GLN A 169 4.47 8.57 -39.44
N GLU A 170 3.16 8.40 -39.45
CA GLU A 170 2.36 8.21 -40.68
C GLU A 170 2.43 9.45 -41.60
N ASP A 171 2.32 10.66 -41.03
CA ASP A 171 2.47 11.91 -41.77
C ASP A 171 3.86 12.03 -42.41
N TYR A 172 4.91 11.66 -41.67
CA TYR A 172 6.29 11.71 -42.15
C TYR A 172 6.51 10.75 -43.33
N GLU A 173 6.04 9.50 -43.22
CA GLU A 173 6.14 8.50 -44.28
C GLU A 173 5.37 8.94 -45.54
N SER A 174 4.17 9.48 -45.37
CA SER A 174 3.37 10.04 -46.45
C SER A 174 4.08 11.21 -47.15
N LEU A 175 4.63 12.15 -46.38
CA LEU A 175 5.37 13.30 -46.92
C LEU A 175 6.64 12.87 -47.66
N GLN A 176 7.35 11.88 -47.14
CA GLN A 176 8.54 11.31 -47.78
C GLN A 176 8.19 10.68 -49.14
N SER A 177 7.10 9.92 -49.21
CA SER A 177 6.59 9.32 -50.45
C SER A 177 6.19 10.38 -51.49
N VAL A 178 5.45 11.42 -51.07
CA VAL A 178 5.06 12.55 -51.94
C VAL A 178 6.30 13.31 -52.46
N SER A 179 7.27 13.55 -51.59
CA SER A 179 8.53 14.22 -51.95
C SER A 179 9.32 13.43 -52.99
N GLN A 180 9.49 12.12 -52.81
CA GLN A 180 10.15 11.23 -53.78
C GLN A 180 9.42 11.22 -55.13
N THR A 181 8.10 11.07 -55.11
CA THR A 181 7.26 11.08 -56.31
C THR A 181 7.39 12.40 -57.07
N THR A 182 7.38 13.53 -56.35
CA THR A 182 7.52 14.87 -56.94
C THR A 182 8.90 15.05 -57.57
N LYS A 183 9.96 14.67 -56.87
CA LYS A 183 11.33 14.70 -57.39
C LYS A 183 11.47 13.84 -58.65
N ALA A 184 10.89 12.64 -58.66
CA ALA A 184 10.90 11.75 -59.80
C ALA A 184 10.21 12.37 -61.03
N LYS A 185 9.05 13.02 -60.84
CA LYS A 185 8.32 13.73 -61.90
C LYS A 185 9.10 14.92 -62.46
N LEU A 186 9.73 15.73 -61.60
CA LEU A 186 10.54 16.88 -62.02
C LEU A 186 11.75 16.43 -62.86
N LEU A 187 12.42 15.35 -62.46
CA LEU A 187 13.52 14.77 -63.25
C LEU A 187 13.04 14.28 -64.62
N PHE A 188 11.87 13.63 -64.66
CA PHE A 188 11.26 13.19 -65.93
C PHE A 188 10.96 14.38 -66.86
N GLU A 189 10.39 15.46 -66.32
CA GLU A 189 10.10 16.67 -67.09
C GLU A 189 11.38 17.35 -67.60
N ALA A 190 12.40 17.48 -66.76
CA ALA A 190 13.70 18.02 -67.13
C ALA A 190 14.38 17.16 -68.23
N ALA A 191 14.25 15.83 -68.14
CA ALA A 191 14.71 14.91 -69.18
C ALA A 191 13.99 15.14 -70.51
N GLY A 192 12.66 15.33 -70.49
CA GLY A 192 11.85 15.64 -71.67
C GLY A 192 12.26 16.95 -72.34
N ILE A 193 12.48 18.01 -71.57
CA ILE A 193 12.98 19.30 -72.07
C ILE A 193 14.36 19.11 -72.72
N THR A 194 15.26 18.39 -72.06
CA THR A 194 16.61 18.11 -72.57
C THR A 194 16.59 17.31 -73.87
N GLU A 195 15.71 16.32 -73.97
CA GLU A 195 15.48 15.53 -75.18
C GLU A 195 14.99 16.42 -76.34
N GLU A 196 14.03 17.31 -76.09
CA GLU A 196 13.51 18.23 -77.11
C GLU A 196 14.60 19.21 -77.59
N LEU A 197 15.43 19.72 -76.69
CA LEU A 197 16.58 20.55 -77.05
C LEU A 197 17.60 19.78 -77.90
N ALA A 198 17.81 18.49 -77.63
CA ALA A 198 18.64 17.62 -78.47
C ALA A 198 18.03 17.47 -79.87
N LYS A 199 16.72 17.22 -79.97
CA LYS A 199 16.01 17.12 -81.27
C LYS A 199 16.19 18.38 -82.11
N LYS A 200 16.02 19.56 -81.50
CA LYS A 200 16.19 20.89 -82.12
C LYS A 200 17.63 21.26 -82.48
N THR A 201 18.63 20.50 -82.02
CA THR A 201 20.04 20.72 -82.37
C THR A 201 20.35 20.04 -83.71
N PHE A 202 20.53 20.81 -84.79
CA PHE A 202 20.78 20.28 -86.14
C PHE A 202 22.27 20.31 -86.52
N PHE A 203 22.96 21.43 -86.28
CA PHE A 203 24.30 21.69 -86.81
C PHE A 203 25.46 21.33 -85.86
N ALA A 204 25.19 20.64 -84.75
CA ALA A 204 26.22 20.22 -83.78
C ALA A 204 26.00 18.77 -83.31
N PRO A 205 26.43 17.77 -84.11
CA PRO A 205 26.14 16.36 -83.84
C PRO A 205 26.68 15.84 -82.50
N LYS A 206 27.87 16.30 -82.08
CA LYS A 206 28.46 15.94 -80.77
C LYS A 206 27.59 16.43 -79.61
N LYS A 207 27.25 17.73 -79.61
CA LYS A 207 26.37 18.36 -78.62
C LYS A 207 24.97 17.74 -78.59
N LYS A 208 24.43 17.37 -79.75
CA LYS A 208 23.17 16.62 -79.85
C LYS A 208 23.23 15.28 -79.12
N LYS A 209 24.30 14.51 -79.33
CA LYS A 209 24.51 13.21 -78.69
C LYS A 209 24.71 13.34 -77.18
N GLU A 210 25.46 14.35 -76.74
CA GLU A 210 25.62 14.68 -75.31
C GLU A 210 24.28 15.01 -74.67
N ARG A 211 23.45 15.85 -75.29
CA ARG A 211 22.11 16.16 -74.77
C ARG A 211 21.20 14.94 -74.69
N PHE A 212 21.25 14.02 -75.67
CA PHE A 212 20.52 12.75 -75.56
C PHE A 212 21.03 11.85 -74.44
N ARG A 213 22.33 11.87 -74.12
CA ARG A 213 22.90 11.15 -72.96
C ARG A 213 22.41 11.76 -71.66
N SER A 214 22.48 13.07 -71.51
CA SER A 214 21.99 13.75 -70.31
C SER A 214 20.48 13.55 -70.12
N ALA A 215 19.68 13.56 -71.20
CA ALA A 215 18.27 13.21 -71.11
C ALA A 215 18.06 11.75 -70.66
N TYR A 216 18.87 10.81 -71.14
CA TYR A 216 18.82 9.41 -70.72
C TYR A 216 19.14 9.25 -69.23
N GLU A 217 20.21 9.90 -68.74
CA GLU A 217 20.61 9.87 -67.32
C GLU A 217 19.53 10.48 -66.39
N LEU A 218 18.87 11.57 -66.81
CA LEU A 218 17.78 12.17 -66.04
C LEU A 218 16.54 11.26 -65.99
N TYR A 219 16.21 10.56 -67.08
CA TYR A 219 15.16 9.54 -67.06
C TYR A 219 15.56 8.34 -66.18
N GLU A 220 16.82 7.93 -66.19
CA GLU A 220 17.34 6.87 -65.30
C GLU A 220 17.16 7.24 -63.82
N GLN A 221 17.57 8.44 -63.42
CA GLN A 221 17.36 8.93 -62.06
C GLN A 221 15.87 9.05 -61.68
N SER A 222 15.01 9.44 -62.63
CA SER A 222 13.56 9.45 -62.42
C SER A 222 12.99 8.05 -62.21
N LEU A 223 13.48 7.05 -62.97
CA LEU A 223 13.09 5.65 -62.85
C LEU A 223 13.58 5.03 -61.52
N GLU A 224 14.80 5.34 -61.10
CA GLU A 224 15.35 4.92 -59.81
C GLU A 224 14.52 5.40 -58.62
N LEU A 225 13.88 6.58 -58.76
CA LEU A 225 12.91 7.10 -57.79
C LEU A 225 11.49 6.54 -57.98
N GLY A 226 11.31 5.53 -58.84
CA GLY A 226 10.05 4.79 -59.00
C GLY A 226 9.09 5.33 -60.07
N TYR A 227 9.47 6.29 -60.90
CA TYR A 227 8.58 6.83 -61.93
C TYR A 227 8.60 6.00 -63.22
N ALA A 228 7.75 4.97 -63.26
CA ALA A 228 7.67 3.98 -64.35
C ALA A 228 7.62 4.54 -65.79
N PRO A 229 6.96 5.68 -66.11
CA PRO A 229 6.96 6.22 -67.47
C PRO A 229 8.36 6.54 -68.04
N ALA A 230 9.37 6.74 -67.19
CA ALA A 230 10.75 6.98 -67.59
C ALA A 230 11.36 5.81 -68.37
N GLU A 231 10.99 4.56 -68.05
CA GLU A 231 11.55 3.37 -68.68
C GLU A 231 11.30 3.33 -70.21
N ALA A 232 10.07 3.66 -70.61
CA ALA A 232 9.70 3.72 -72.03
C ALA A 232 10.50 4.79 -72.79
N LYS A 233 10.77 5.93 -72.15
CA LYS A 233 11.60 7.01 -72.73
C LYS A 233 13.05 6.59 -72.85
N MET A 234 13.63 5.96 -71.83
CA MET A 234 14.99 5.42 -71.87
C MET A 234 15.19 4.44 -73.02
N LYS A 235 14.29 3.45 -73.18
CA LYS A 235 14.33 2.48 -74.30
C LYS A 235 14.31 3.18 -75.67
N SER A 236 13.53 4.26 -75.80
CA SER A 236 13.46 5.04 -77.05
C SER A 236 14.75 5.83 -77.35
N LEU A 237 15.47 6.27 -76.32
CA LEU A 237 16.70 7.03 -76.41
C LEU A 237 17.95 6.17 -76.54
N GLU A 238 17.90 4.92 -76.08
CA GLU A 238 19.01 3.98 -76.09
C GLU A 238 19.65 3.86 -77.49
N LYS A 239 18.83 3.79 -78.55
CA LYS A 239 19.31 3.74 -79.95
C LYS A 239 20.01 5.04 -80.39
N LYS A 240 19.60 6.19 -79.85
CA LYS A 240 20.16 7.51 -80.17
C LYS A 240 21.47 7.77 -79.41
N VAL A 241 21.60 7.19 -78.23
CA VAL A 241 22.81 7.25 -77.40
C VAL A 241 23.86 6.23 -77.86
N LYS A 242 23.45 5.00 -78.20
CA LYS A 242 24.31 3.88 -78.57
C LYS A 242 24.74 3.82 -80.05
N ARG A 243 24.32 4.76 -80.93
CA ARG A 243 24.90 4.85 -82.29
C ARG A 243 26.41 5.07 -82.19
N LYS A 244 27.15 3.96 -82.24
CA LYS A 244 28.59 3.88 -82.53
C LYS A 244 28.76 4.40 -83.96
N LYS A 245 29.86 5.14 -84.16
CA LYS A 245 30.32 5.56 -85.47
C LYS A 245 30.49 4.34 -86.38
#